data_AF-X0UZ15-F1
#
_entry.id   AF-X0UZ15-F1
#
_cell.length_a   1.000
_cell.length_b   1.000
_cell.length_c   1.000
_cell.angle_alpha   90.00
_cell.angle_beta   90.00
_cell.angle_gamma   90.00
#
_symmetry.space_group_name_H-M   'P 1'
#
loop_
_entity.id
_entity.type
_entity.pdbx_description
1 polymer ?
#
loop_
_entity_poly.entity_id
_entity_poly.type
_entity_poly.pdbx_seq_one_letter_code
_entity_poly.pdbx_strand_id
1 'polypeptide(L)'
;ATILPESTGVADHRSQAFTYRITAKDYGRPDHPYRLKKPPPGYDAAKYKWNKNSKPIIPNRKFDLLGITWGGDLVGYGSQWVLADWKERVEIEKIYHNHDLGYLYYIQTEGGSPNIGLPDDEFQDNGNFPYRLYVRQGRRIEGLYTLTESDLHKDLRGDGFRGPLLSESVAIGVYGIDAHRVQGPDNRKEPAYGKGAAEGTLHLHDATGPYQIPYGTLVPKQHNGILFPVGISSTHVAICSVRMEPVWSALGQAAGVAAALAIDNK
;
A
#
# COMPACT_ATOMS: atom_id res chain seq x y z
N ALA A 1 -6.68 -15.03 20.96
CA ALA A 1 -7.14 -14.49 19.68
C ALA A 1 -8.51 -15.09 19.38
N THR A 2 -9.57 -14.28 19.42
CA THR A 2 -10.92 -14.76 19.11
C THR A 2 -11.14 -14.55 17.62
N ILE A 3 -11.09 -15.63 16.85
CA ILE A 3 -11.57 -15.64 15.47
C ILE A 3 -13.05 -15.23 15.55
N LEU A 4 -13.46 -14.19 14.80
CA LEU A 4 -14.86 -13.77 14.77
C LEU A 4 -15.73 -14.99 14.45
N PRO A 5 -16.91 -15.18 15.08
CA PRO A 5 -17.74 -16.38 14.87
C PRO A 5 -18.05 -16.70 13.40
N GLU A 6 -18.04 -15.67 12.56
CA GLU A 6 -18.34 -15.69 11.14
C GLU A 6 -17.10 -15.91 10.25
N SER A 7 -15.89 -15.83 10.82
CA SER A 7 -14.64 -15.94 10.07
C SER A 7 -14.31 -17.40 9.83
N THR A 8 -14.05 -17.74 8.57
CA THR A 8 -13.69 -19.09 8.15
C THR A 8 -12.25 -19.45 8.53
N GLY A 9 -11.41 -18.45 8.85
CA GLY A 9 -9.96 -18.63 9.02
C GLY A 9 -9.21 -19.03 7.74
N VAL A 10 -9.90 -19.10 6.60
CA VAL A 10 -9.30 -19.48 5.31
C VAL A 10 -8.59 -18.28 4.70
N ALA A 11 -7.32 -18.45 4.36
CA ALA A 11 -6.56 -17.45 3.62
C ALA A 11 -7.18 -17.21 2.25
N ASP A 12 -7.28 -15.95 1.86
CA ASP A 12 -7.79 -15.56 0.56
C ASP A 12 -6.67 -14.98 -0.35
N HIS A 13 -6.92 -15.00 -1.66
CA HIS A 13 -6.00 -14.61 -2.73
C HIS A 13 -6.00 -13.10 -3.05
N ARG A 14 -6.90 -12.31 -2.44
CA ARG A 14 -7.03 -10.87 -2.73
C ARG A 14 -5.82 -10.09 -2.22
N SER A 15 -5.43 -9.12 -3.03
CA SER A 15 -4.43 -8.13 -2.67
C SER A 15 -5.05 -6.91 -2.03
N GLN A 16 -4.27 -6.20 -1.22
CA GLN A 16 -4.64 -4.88 -0.72
C GLN A 16 -4.86 -3.91 -1.86
N ALA A 17 -5.67 -2.90 -1.59
CA ALA A 17 -5.94 -1.82 -2.52
C ALA A 17 -4.66 -1.14 -3.05
N PHE A 18 -4.69 -0.76 -4.33
CA PHE A 18 -3.70 0.12 -4.95
C PHE A 18 -4.37 1.45 -5.29
N THR A 19 -3.57 2.45 -5.67
CA THR A 19 -4.04 3.81 -6.00
C THR A 19 -2.92 4.55 -6.73
N TYR A 20 -3.23 5.61 -7.47
CA TYR A 20 -2.23 6.63 -7.76
C TYR A 20 -2.17 7.62 -6.59
N ARG A 21 -0.96 7.86 -6.07
CA ARG A 21 -0.74 8.92 -5.08
C ARG A 21 -0.77 10.28 -5.77
N ILE A 22 -1.97 10.73 -6.12
CA ILE A 22 -2.19 12.04 -6.71
C ILE A 22 -1.92 13.11 -5.65
N THR A 23 -0.96 13.99 -5.95
CA THR A 23 -0.87 15.27 -5.28
C THR A 23 -2.01 16.17 -5.77
N ALA A 24 -2.72 16.85 -4.87
CA ALA A 24 -3.65 17.92 -5.20
C ALA A 24 -3.20 19.23 -4.57
N LYS A 25 -3.68 20.36 -5.10
CA LYS A 25 -3.33 21.72 -4.63
C LYS A 25 -4.60 22.52 -4.38
N ASP A 26 -4.66 23.19 -3.22
CA ASP A 26 -5.69 24.19 -2.92
C ASP A 26 -5.24 25.56 -3.45
N TYR A 27 -5.90 26.01 -4.51
CA TYR A 27 -5.65 27.31 -5.17
C TYR A 27 -6.30 28.50 -4.46
N GLY A 28 -7.09 28.27 -3.40
CA GLY A 28 -7.80 29.29 -2.63
C GLY A 28 -9.00 29.92 -3.34
N ARG A 29 -9.24 29.57 -4.60
CA ARG A 29 -10.36 30.07 -5.42
C ARG A 29 -10.88 28.96 -6.34
N PRO A 30 -12.18 28.95 -6.67
CA PRO A 30 -12.77 27.96 -7.59
C PRO A 30 -12.39 28.17 -9.06
N ASP A 31 -11.97 29.38 -9.43
CA ASP A 31 -11.56 29.73 -10.78
C ASP A 31 -10.04 29.53 -10.94
N HIS A 32 -9.66 28.30 -11.29
CA HIS A 32 -8.30 27.91 -11.62
C HIS A 32 -8.29 26.88 -12.78
N PRO A 33 -7.23 26.84 -13.61
CA PRO A 33 -7.23 26.04 -14.84
C PRO A 33 -7.09 24.52 -14.59
N TYR A 34 -6.64 24.12 -13.40
CA TYR A 34 -6.38 22.72 -13.02
C TYR A 34 -7.57 21.99 -12.40
N ARG A 35 -8.79 22.52 -12.61
CA ARG A 35 -10.04 21.87 -12.22
C ARG A 35 -10.50 20.93 -13.33
N LEU A 36 -11.01 19.75 -12.96
CA LEU A 36 -11.55 18.82 -13.95
C LEU A 36 -12.85 19.38 -14.53
N LYS A 37 -12.93 19.44 -15.86
CA LYS A 37 -14.09 20.02 -16.58
C LYS A 37 -15.24 19.03 -16.77
N LYS A 38 -14.95 17.74 -16.73
CA LYS A 38 -15.88 16.64 -16.96
C LYS A 38 -15.50 15.46 -16.05
N PRO A 39 -16.48 14.63 -15.64
CA PRO A 39 -16.16 13.41 -14.89
C PRO A 39 -15.35 12.44 -15.77
N PRO A 40 -14.41 11.67 -15.19
CA PRO A 40 -13.74 10.60 -15.92
C PRO A 40 -14.70 9.43 -16.24
N PRO A 41 -14.35 8.56 -17.20
CA PRO A 41 -15.13 7.37 -17.50
C PRO A 41 -15.40 6.51 -16.26
N GLY A 42 -16.64 6.07 -16.08
CA GLY A 42 -17.05 5.22 -14.95
C GLY A 42 -17.21 5.94 -13.60
N TYR A 43 -17.22 7.28 -13.59
CA TYR A 43 -17.46 8.08 -12.39
C TYR A 43 -18.78 7.73 -11.70
N ASP A 44 -18.71 7.52 -10.39
CA ASP A 44 -19.84 7.29 -9.50
C ASP A 44 -19.57 7.96 -8.16
N ALA A 45 -20.32 9.01 -7.84
CA ALA A 45 -20.18 9.79 -6.61
C ALA A 45 -20.42 8.96 -5.33
N ALA A 46 -21.13 7.84 -5.41
CA ALA A 46 -21.40 6.97 -4.26
C ALA A 46 -20.13 6.30 -3.71
N LYS A 47 -19.09 6.15 -4.55
CA LYS A 47 -17.80 5.51 -4.23
C LYS A 47 -16.84 6.39 -3.42
N TYR A 48 -17.14 7.68 -3.28
CA TYR A 48 -16.24 8.65 -2.68
C TYR A 48 -16.84 9.33 -1.44
N LYS A 49 -15.96 9.82 -0.57
CA LYS A 49 -16.29 10.68 0.58
C LYS A 49 -15.17 11.70 0.75
N TRP A 50 -15.54 12.93 1.04
CA TRP A 50 -14.58 14.01 1.27
C TRP A 50 -15.03 14.84 2.46
N ASN A 51 -14.08 15.28 3.26
CA ASN A 51 -14.30 16.28 4.30
C ASN A 51 -13.87 17.64 3.77
N LYS A 52 -14.83 18.55 3.52
CA LYS A 52 -14.53 19.91 3.02
C LYS A 52 -13.64 20.75 3.96
N ASN A 53 -13.48 20.33 5.21
CA ASN A 53 -12.62 20.99 6.19
C ASN A 53 -11.18 20.46 6.17
N SER A 54 -10.87 19.45 5.36
CA SER A 54 -9.51 18.95 5.17
C SER A 54 -8.56 20.10 4.81
N LYS A 55 -7.40 20.13 5.46
CA LYS A 55 -6.37 21.15 5.26
C LYS A 55 -5.19 20.57 4.50
N PRO A 56 -4.49 21.38 3.69
CA PRO A 56 -3.22 20.96 3.09
C PRO A 56 -2.26 20.44 4.16
N ILE A 57 -1.60 19.33 3.88
CA ILE A 57 -0.70 18.64 4.83
C ILE A 57 0.78 18.75 4.44
N ILE A 58 1.06 19.24 3.22
CA ILE A 58 2.41 19.41 2.68
C ILE A 58 2.59 20.85 2.13
N PRO A 59 3.84 21.33 1.94
CA PRO A 59 4.12 22.68 1.46
C PRO A 59 3.37 23.06 0.18
N ASN A 60 3.28 24.37 -0.10
CA ASN A 60 2.61 24.93 -1.28
C ASN A 60 1.11 24.62 -1.37
N ARG A 61 0.44 24.47 -0.21
CA ARG A 61 -1.00 24.19 -0.10
C ARG A 61 -1.41 22.89 -0.78
N LYS A 62 -0.57 21.85 -0.69
CA LYS A 62 -0.81 20.57 -1.33
C LYS A 62 -1.35 19.49 -0.37
N PHE A 63 -1.99 18.49 -0.96
CA PHE A 63 -2.54 17.30 -0.30
C PHE A 63 -2.03 16.07 -1.00
N ASP A 64 -1.90 14.97 -0.25
CA ASP A 64 -1.94 13.63 -0.83
C ASP A 64 -3.40 13.16 -0.85
N LEU A 65 -3.91 12.76 -2.01
CA LEU A 65 -5.28 12.25 -2.17
C LEU A 65 -5.43 10.76 -1.85
N LEU A 66 -4.42 10.15 -1.23
CA LEU A 66 -4.52 8.83 -0.62
C LEU A 66 -5.75 8.74 0.31
N GLY A 67 -6.63 7.76 0.08
CA GLY A 67 -7.82 7.55 0.91
C GLY A 67 -8.15 6.07 1.10
N ILE A 68 -8.12 5.60 2.35
CA ILE A 68 -8.08 4.18 2.72
C ILE A 68 -9.40 3.43 2.57
N THR A 69 -10.53 4.06 2.90
CA THR A 69 -11.87 3.43 2.78
C THR A 69 -12.73 4.15 1.76
N TRP A 70 -12.58 5.47 1.67
CA TRP A 70 -13.34 6.35 0.81
C TRP A 70 -12.40 7.38 0.19
N GLY A 71 -11.88 7.09 -1.00
CA GLY A 71 -10.89 7.92 -1.69
C GLY A 71 -10.14 7.12 -2.74
N GLY A 72 -8.84 7.39 -2.90
CA GLY A 72 -8.04 6.82 -3.99
C GLY A 72 -7.81 5.30 -3.94
N ASP A 73 -7.87 4.67 -2.76
CA ASP A 73 -7.66 3.23 -2.71
C ASP A 73 -8.78 2.46 -3.41
N LEU A 74 -8.37 1.63 -4.36
CA LEU A 74 -9.25 0.77 -5.14
C LEU A 74 -8.83 -0.70 -5.00
N VAL A 75 -9.81 -1.51 -4.58
CA VAL A 75 -9.70 -2.97 -4.41
C VAL A 75 -10.10 -3.72 -5.67
N GLY A 76 -9.91 -5.03 -5.68
CA GLY A 76 -10.45 -5.93 -6.70
C GLY A 76 -9.56 -6.14 -7.93
N TYR A 77 -8.66 -5.21 -8.22
CA TYR A 77 -7.76 -5.31 -9.39
C TYR A 77 -6.30 -5.61 -9.03
N GLY A 78 -5.90 -5.48 -7.76
CA GLY A 78 -4.49 -5.55 -7.37
C GLY A 78 -3.83 -6.91 -7.67
N SER A 79 -4.49 -8.03 -7.32
CA SER A 79 -3.96 -9.37 -7.61
C SER A 79 -3.81 -9.60 -9.12
N GLN A 80 -4.80 -9.16 -9.90
CA GLN A 80 -4.77 -9.24 -11.35
C GLN A 80 -3.62 -8.39 -11.92
N TRP A 81 -3.47 -7.14 -11.49
CA TRP A 81 -2.38 -6.25 -11.94
C TRP A 81 -1.00 -6.84 -11.66
N VAL A 82 -0.80 -7.43 -10.47
CA VAL A 82 0.46 -8.08 -10.12
C VAL A 82 0.74 -9.21 -11.10
N LEU A 83 -0.24 -10.06 -11.39
CA LEU A 83 -0.08 -11.25 -12.20
C LEU A 83 -0.03 -10.97 -13.72
N ALA A 84 -0.64 -9.87 -14.14
CA ALA A 84 -0.80 -9.45 -15.53
C ALA A 84 0.51 -9.19 -16.28
N ASP A 85 0.43 -9.31 -17.61
CA ASP A 85 1.44 -8.82 -18.54
C ASP A 85 1.35 -7.30 -18.75
N TRP A 86 2.23 -6.75 -19.60
CA TRP A 86 2.25 -5.31 -19.85
C TRP A 86 0.98 -4.75 -20.47
N LYS A 87 0.37 -5.48 -21.41
CA LYS A 87 -0.83 -5.01 -22.12
C LYS A 87 -2.01 -4.98 -21.17
N GLU A 88 -2.18 -6.02 -20.37
CA GLU A 88 -3.24 -6.10 -19.38
C GLU A 88 -3.05 -5.08 -18.26
N ARG A 89 -1.81 -4.85 -17.79
CA ARG A 89 -1.52 -3.80 -16.79
C ARG A 89 -1.94 -2.42 -17.27
N VAL A 90 -1.69 -2.08 -18.54
CA VAL A 90 -2.11 -0.78 -19.10
C VAL A 90 -3.63 -0.60 -19.03
N GLU A 91 -4.41 -1.65 -19.31
CA GLU A 91 -5.87 -1.58 -19.20
C GLU A 91 -6.33 -1.46 -17.74
N ILE A 92 -5.71 -2.19 -16.82
CA ILE A 92 -6.03 -2.10 -15.38
C ILE A 92 -5.63 -0.73 -14.82
N GLU A 93 -4.49 -0.18 -15.22
CA GLU A 93 -4.01 1.15 -14.80
C GLU A 93 -4.98 2.26 -15.21
N LYS A 94 -5.65 2.14 -16.36
CA LYS A 94 -6.74 3.07 -16.74
C LYS A 94 -7.89 3.05 -15.73
N ILE A 95 -8.21 1.90 -15.15
CA ILE A 95 -9.27 1.79 -14.14
C ILE A 95 -8.88 2.57 -12.89
N TYR A 96 -7.65 2.37 -12.39
CA TYR A 96 -7.11 3.13 -11.25
C TYR A 96 -7.04 4.63 -11.56
N HIS A 97 -6.49 5.00 -12.72
CA HIS A 97 -6.38 6.40 -13.15
C HIS A 97 -7.74 7.10 -13.16
N ASN A 98 -8.77 6.47 -13.75
CA ASN A 98 -10.12 7.02 -13.79
C ASN A 98 -10.78 7.08 -12.40
N HIS A 99 -10.50 6.11 -11.51
CA HIS A 99 -10.99 6.11 -10.13
C HIS A 99 -10.39 7.27 -9.33
N ASP A 100 -9.07 7.45 -9.39
CA ASP A 100 -8.40 8.51 -8.63
C ASP A 100 -8.75 9.92 -9.16
N LEU A 101 -8.86 10.11 -10.48
CA LEU A 101 -9.42 11.34 -11.06
C LEU A 101 -10.91 11.52 -10.70
N GLY A 102 -11.65 10.42 -10.57
CA GLY A 102 -13.04 10.44 -10.14
C GLY A 102 -13.16 10.97 -8.72
N TYR A 103 -12.24 10.59 -7.84
CA TYR A 103 -12.19 11.14 -6.50
C TYR A 103 -11.90 12.64 -6.49
N LEU A 104 -10.94 13.12 -7.29
CA LEU A 104 -10.69 14.55 -7.44
C LEU A 104 -11.91 15.30 -8.00
N TYR A 105 -12.60 14.72 -8.99
CA TYR A 105 -13.82 15.30 -9.54
C TYR A 105 -14.91 15.42 -8.48
N TYR A 106 -15.12 14.36 -7.66
CA TYR A 106 -16.04 14.38 -6.53
C TYR A 106 -15.68 15.51 -5.56
N ILE A 107 -14.42 15.64 -5.14
CA ILE A 107 -13.94 16.71 -4.25
C ILE A 107 -14.32 18.09 -4.78
N GLN A 108 -14.13 18.33 -6.09
CA GLN A 108 -14.40 19.59 -6.77
C GLN A 108 -15.87 19.92 -6.97
N THR A 109 -16.75 18.93 -6.84
CA THR A 109 -18.18 19.04 -7.17
C THR A 109 -19.03 18.68 -5.96
N GLU A 110 -19.47 17.43 -5.80
CA GLU A 110 -20.34 17.03 -4.67
C GLU A 110 -19.65 17.14 -3.30
N GLY A 111 -18.32 17.06 -3.25
CA GLY A 111 -17.50 17.27 -2.07
C GLY A 111 -17.38 18.72 -1.62
N GLY A 112 -17.76 19.69 -2.47
CA GLY A 112 -17.84 21.11 -2.09
C GLY A 112 -16.50 21.82 -1.91
N SER A 113 -15.42 21.34 -2.54
CA SER A 113 -14.09 21.98 -2.54
C SER A 113 -13.61 22.29 -3.97
N PRO A 114 -14.30 23.20 -4.69
CA PRO A 114 -14.00 23.52 -6.10
C PRO A 114 -12.65 24.23 -6.30
N ASN A 115 -12.01 24.68 -5.23
CA ASN A 115 -10.69 25.30 -5.19
C ASN A 115 -9.52 24.30 -5.26
N ILE A 116 -9.80 23.00 -5.16
CA ILE A 116 -8.79 21.94 -5.20
C ILE A 116 -8.61 21.45 -6.63
N GLY A 117 -7.37 21.38 -7.11
CA GLY A 117 -7.03 20.91 -8.45
C GLY A 117 -5.79 20.04 -8.48
N LEU A 118 -5.43 19.57 -9.68
CA LEU A 118 -4.09 19.04 -9.90
C LEU A 118 -3.04 20.15 -9.70
N PRO A 119 -1.83 19.82 -9.21
CA PRO A 119 -0.76 20.79 -9.02
C PRO A 119 -0.28 21.33 -10.37
N ASP A 120 0.12 22.59 -10.39
CA ASP A 120 0.63 23.29 -11.57
C ASP A 120 2.13 23.03 -11.83
N ASP A 121 2.81 22.40 -10.87
CA ASP A 121 4.27 22.28 -10.77
C ASP A 121 4.75 20.82 -10.63
N GLU A 122 3.87 19.84 -10.69
CA GLU A 122 4.23 18.41 -10.67
C GLU A 122 3.72 17.71 -11.93
N PHE A 123 4.53 16.78 -12.47
CA PHE A 123 4.19 15.95 -13.63
C PHE A 123 3.63 16.75 -14.83
N GLN A 124 4.20 17.92 -15.11
CA GLN A 124 3.67 18.88 -16.09
C GLN A 124 3.61 18.32 -17.53
N ASP A 125 4.46 17.36 -17.83
CA ASP A 125 4.52 16.61 -19.08
C ASP A 125 3.55 15.41 -19.14
N ASN A 126 2.89 15.08 -18.03
CA ASN A 126 1.91 13.99 -17.93
C ASN A 126 0.53 14.49 -17.44
N GLY A 127 0.15 15.70 -17.85
CA GLY A 127 -1.14 16.29 -17.48
C GLY A 127 -1.31 16.51 -15.97
N ASN A 128 -0.20 16.74 -15.27
CA ASN A 128 -0.13 16.91 -13.82
C ASN A 128 -0.55 15.68 -13.00
N PHE A 129 -0.39 14.48 -13.58
CA PHE A 129 -0.75 13.22 -12.96
C PHE A 129 0.48 12.30 -12.76
N PRO A 130 0.61 11.55 -11.64
CA PRO A 130 1.76 10.68 -11.41
C PRO A 130 1.90 9.53 -12.44
N TYR A 131 3.12 9.18 -12.83
CA TYR A 131 3.35 8.16 -13.86
C TYR A 131 3.05 6.72 -13.43
N ARG A 132 3.15 6.40 -12.14
CA ARG A 132 3.16 5.02 -11.65
C ARG A 132 2.09 4.78 -10.60
N LEU A 133 1.41 3.65 -10.75
CA LEU A 133 0.51 3.13 -9.75
C LEU A 133 1.29 2.82 -8.47
N TYR A 134 0.74 3.22 -7.32
CA TYR A 134 1.29 2.86 -6.02
C TYR A 134 0.87 1.44 -5.65
N VAL A 135 1.79 0.51 -5.89
CA VAL A 135 1.63 -0.93 -5.66
C VAL A 135 2.16 -1.26 -4.27
N ARG A 136 1.28 -1.72 -3.37
CA ARG A 136 1.63 -2.00 -1.97
C ARG A 136 2.21 -3.37 -1.73
N GLN A 137 1.86 -4.33 -2.59
CA GLN A 137 2.42 -5.69 -2.53
C GLN A 137 2.45 -6.31 -3.91
N GLY A 138 3.47 -7.13 -4.16
CA GLY A 138 3.66 -7.84 -5.42
C GLY A 138 3.98 -9.31 -5.21
N ARG A 139 4.58 -9.93 -6.22
CA ARG A 139 5.12 -11.30 -6.11
C ARG A 139 6.23 -11.33 -5.07
N ARG A 140 6.23 -12.40 -4.27
CA ARG A 140 7.22 -12.69 -3.24
C ARG A 140 7.78 -14.08 -3.46
N ILE A 141 9.00 -14.31 -3.00
CA ILE A 141 9.61 -15.64 -3.00
C ILE A 141 9.07 -16.48 -1.84
N GLU A 142 9.16 -17.79 -1.98
CA GLU A 142 9.24 -18.69 -0.82
C GLU A 142 10.70 -18.84 -0.42
N GLY A 143 11.05 -18.23 0.70
CA GLY A 143 12.41 -18.17 1.20
C GLY A 143 12.72 -19.26 2.24
N LEU A 144 13.99 -19.38 2.62
CA LEU A 144 14.43 -20.27 3.70
C LEU A 144 13.81 -19.90 5.06
N TYR A 145 13.36 -18.66 5.21
CA TYR A 145 12.57 -18.18 6.34
C TYR A 145 11.37 -17.39 5.82
N THR A 146 10.20 -17.53 6.45
CA THR A 146 9.00 -16.74 6.12
C THR A 146 8.68 -15.84 7.29
N LEU A 147 8.79 -14.52 7.09
CA LEU A 147 8.42 -13.55 8.11
C LEU A 147 6.90 -13.52 8.30
N THR A 148 6.44 -13.58 9.53
CA THR A 148 5.03 -13.68 9.93
C THR A 148 4.60 -12.51 10.81
N GLU A 149 3.30 -12.36 11.04
CA GLU A 149 2.79 -11.38 12.01
C GLU A 149 3.40 -11.59 13.40
N SER A 150 3.55 -12.85 13.81
CA SER A 150 4.13 -13.20 15.11
C SER A 150 5.53 -12.63 15.30
N ASP A 151 6.35 -12.55 14.25
CA ASP A 151 7.71 -11.98 14.35
C ASP A 151 7.69 -10.46 14.62
N LEU A 152 6.68 -9.77 14.10
CA LEU A 152 6.53 -8.32 14.19
C LEU A 152 5.78 -7.90 15.45
N HIS A 153 4.76 -8.67 15.81
CA HIS A 153 3.80 -8.33 16.83
C HIS A 153 4.41 -8.55 18.21
N LYS A 154 4.64 -7.45 18.94
CA LYS A 154 5.36 -7.46 20.22
C LYS A 154 4.70 -8.38 21.25
N ASP A 155 3.37 -8.44 21.25
CA ASP A 155 2.63 -9.29 22.20
C ASP A 155 2.53 -10.77 21.77
N LEU A 156 2.89 -11.13 20.53
CA LEU A 156 2.87 -12.52 20.05
C LEU A 156 4.24 -13.20 20.09
N ARG A 157 5.34 -12.44 19.96
CA ARG A 157 6.71 -12.98 19.97
C ARG A 157 7.31 -13.24 21.35
N GLY A 158 6.64 -12.84 22.43
CA GLY A 158 7.07 -13.01 23.82
C GLY A 158 7.26 -11.70 24.59
N ASP A 159 7.53 -11.81 25.89
CA ASP A 159 7.56 -10.68 26.82
C ASP A 159 8.72 -9.70 26.53
N GLY A 160 8.38 -8.43 26.26
CA GLY A 160 9.35 -7.33 26.19
C GLY A 160 9.25 -6.45 24.94
N PHE A 161 9.98 -5.33 24.94
CA PHE A 161 10.01 -4.39 23.81
C PHE A 161 10.73 -4.94 22.57
N ARG A 162 11.62 -5.92 22.75
CA ARG A 162 12.40 -6.56 21.69
C ARG A 162 12.06 -8.05 21.64
N GLY A 163 11.84 -8.58 20.44
CA GLY A 163 11.65 -10.02 20.24
C GLY A 163 12.94 -10.82 20.48
N PRO A 164 12.87 -12.17 20.39
CA PRO A 164 14.05 -13.03 20.49
C PRO A 164 15.16 -12.62 19.52
N LEU A 165 16.41 -12.81 19.92
CA LEU A 165 17.55 -12.56 19.04
C LEU A 165 17.62 -13.64 17.95
N LEU A 166 17.54 -13.21 16.70
CA LEU A 166 17.78 -14.01 15.51
C LEU A 166 19.22 -13.75 15.05
N SER A 167 20.10 -14.73 15.24
CA SER A 167 21.53 -14.64 14.86
C SER A 167 21.71 -14.34 13.38
N GLU A 168 20.80 -14.86 12.56
CA GLU A 168 20.80 -14.69 11.10
C GLU A 168 20.17 -13.36 10.65
N SER A 169 19.86 -12.44 11.57
CA SER A 169 19.24 -11.16 11.24
C SER A 169 20.17 -10.27 10.44
N VAL A 170 19.66 -9.72 9.33
CA VAL A 170 20.42 -8.80 8.46
C VAL A 170 19.83 -7.40 8.39
N ALA A 171 18.61 -7.21 8.89
CA ALA A 171 17.99 -5.91 9.03
C ALA A 171 17.07 -5.86 10.26
N ILE A 172 16.73 -4.64 10.67
CA ILE A 172 15.73 -4.38 11.71
C ILE A 172 14.64 -3.50 11.09
N GLY A 173 13.39 -3.86 11.33
CA GLY A 173 12.23 -3.06 10.95
C GLY A 173 11.51 -2.51 12.17
N VAL A 174 10.95 -1.30 12.03
CA VAL A 174 10.03 -0.68 12.99
C VAL A 174 9.01 0.12 12.18
N TYR A 175 7.82 -0.45 11.99
CA TYR A 175 6.67 0.24 11.43
C TYR A 175 5.40 -0.50 11.84
N GLY A 176 4.28 0.22 12.02
CA GLY A 176 3.00 -0.40 12.31
C GLY A 176 2.60 -1.43 11.25
N ILE A 177 1.75 -2.40 11.61
CA ILE A 177 1.09 -3.21 10.58
C ILE A 177 0.02 -2.32 9.94
N ASP A 178 0.32 -1.84 8.74
CA ASP A 178 -0.53 -0.98 7.91
C ASP A 178 -1.01 -1.74 6.67
N ALA A 179 -2.10 -2.49 6.85
CA ALA A 179 -2.77 -3.21 5.77
C ALA A 179 -3.99 -2.44 5.30
N HIS A 180 -4.07 -2.21 3.99
CA HIS A 180 -5.25 -1.65 3.37
C HIS A 180 -6.25 -2.75 3.02
N ARG A 181 -7.52 -2.37 2.96
CA ARG A 181 -8.63 -3.25 2.58
C ARG A 181 -8.33 -4.09 1.34
N VAL A 182 -8.71 -5.36 1.38
CA VAL A 182 -8.68 -6.31 0.26
C VAL A 182 -10.06 -6.47 -0.39
N GLN A 183 -11.10 -6.03 0.33
CA GLN A 183 -12.48 -5.87 -0.14
C GLN A 183 -12.99 -4.50 0.29
N GLY A 184 -13.81 -3.87 -0.55
CA GLY A 184 -14.37 -2.56 -0.28
C GLY A 184 -15.85 -2.65 0.09
N PRO A 185 -16.36 -1.63 0.77
CA PRO A 185 -17.79 -1.45 0.89
C PRO A 185 -18.44 -1.10 -0.44
N ASP A 186 -19.52 -1.83 -0.77
CA ASP A 186 -20.31 -1.59 -1.99
C ASP A 186 -21.10 -0.27 -1.91
N ASN A 187 -21.26 0.29 -0.70
CA ASN A 187 -21.94 1.55 -0.44
C ASN A 187 -21.45 2.18 0.89
N ARG A 188 -21.82 3.45 1.16
CA ARG A 188 -21.36 4.21 2.35
C ARG A 188 -21.73 3.61 3.71
N LYS A 189 -22.69 2.67 3.76
CA LYS A 189 -23.06 1.92 4.96
C LYS A 189 -22.23 0.64 4.99
N GLU A 190 -21.00 0.78 5.43
CA GLU A 190 -20.09 -0.34 5.64
C GLU A 190 -20.58 -1.21 6.81
N PRO A 191 -20.86 -2.51 6.61
CA PRO A 191 -21.09 -3.46 7.69
C PRO A 191 -19.79 -3.73 8.45
N ALA A 192 -19.90 -4.11 9.74
CA ALA A 192 -18.74 -4.37 10.59
C ALA A 192 -17.90 -5.59 10.17
N TYR A 193 -18.50 -6.54 9.44
CA TYR A 193 -17.85 -7.74 8.93
C TYR A 193 -18.61 -8.32 7.73
N GLY A 194 -17.99 -9.29 7.04
CA GLY A 194 -18.62 -10.03 5.95
C GLY A 194 -18.66 -9.26 4.62
N LYS A 195 -19.56 -9.68 3.72
CA LYS A 195 -19.64 -9.12 2.38
C LYS A 195 -19.97 -7.62 2.44
N GLY A 196 -19.10 -6.82 1.84
CA GLY A 196 -19.22 -5.36 1.78
C GLY A 196 -18.59 -4.64 2.98
N ALA A 197 -17.93 -5.33 3.91
CA ALA A 197 -17.07 -4.67 4.90
C ALA A 197 -15.74 -4.26 4.26
N ALA A 198 -15.01 -3.29 4.85
CA ALA A 198 -13.62 -3.01 4.46
C ALA A 198 -12.64 -4.07 5.01
N GLU A 199 -12.91 -5.34 4.69
CA GLU A 199 -12.13 -6.49 5.12
C GLU A 199 -10.64 -6.36 4.74
N GLY A 200 -9.75 -6.79 5.64
CA GLY A 200 -8.30 -6.71 5.46
C GLY A 200 -7.67 -5.39 5.88
N THR A 201 -8.47 -4.40 6.29
CA THR A 201 -7.93 -3.15 6.86
C THR A 201 -7.37 -3.42 8.26
N LEU A 202 -6.06 -3.25 8.44
CA LEU A 202 -5.37 -3.39 9.72
C LEU A 202 -4.49 -2.16 9.92
N HIS A 203 -4.71 -1.41 11.00
CA HIS A 203 -3.86 -0.28 11.40
C HIS A 203 -3.38 -0.51 12.83
N LEU A 204 -2.48 -1.47 12.99
CA LEU A 204 -1.98 -1.89 14.29
C LEU A 204 -0.66 -1.18 14.58
N HIS A 205 -0.74 0.14 14.81
CA HIS A 205 0.44 0.98 15.07
C HIS A 205 1.16 0.60 16.35
N ASP A 206 0.41 0.25 17.39
CA ASP A 206 0.96 -0.12 18.70
C ASP A 206 1.26 -1.61 18.84
N ALA A 207 0.92 -2.44 17.85
CA ALA A 207 1.17 -3.88 17.90
C ALA A 207 2.63 -4.23 17.60
N THR A 208 3.35 -3.37 16.87
CA THR A 208 4.72 -3.65 16.43
C THR A 208 5.75 -3.03 17.35
N GLY A 209 6.82 -3.76 17.64
CA GLY A 209 8.08 -3.20 18.17
C GLY A 209 9.24 -3.57 17.25
N PRO A 210 10.48 -3.09 17.50
CA PRO A 210 11.64 -3.46 16.70
C PRO A 210 11.74 -4.97 16.49
N TYR A 211 11.69 -5.40 15.23
CA TYR A 211 11.77 -6.80 14.82
C TYR A 211 12.97 -7.04 13.93
N GLN A 212 13.52 -8.24 14.01
CA GLN A 212 14.66 -8.67 13.23
C GLN A 212 14.19 -9.38 11.97
N ILE A 213 14.88 -9.14 10.85
CA ILE A 213 14.58 -9.75 9.55
C ILE A 213 15.73 -10.70 9.22
N PRO A 214 15.52 -12.03 9.32
CA PRO A 214 16.54 -13.02 9.01
C PRO A 214 16.95 -13.01 7.53
N TYR A 215 18.23 -13.29 7.26
CA TYR A 215 18.79 -13.46 5.92
C TYR A 215 17.99 -14.46 5.07
N GLY A 216 17.47 -15.53 5.69
CA GLY A 216 16.65 -16.53 5.01
C GLY A 216 15.38 -15.99 4.34
N THR A 217 14.92 -14.78 4.71
CA THR A 217 13.81 -14.11 4.00
C THR A 217 14.18 -13.65 2.59
N LEU A 218 15.48 -13.45 2.32
CA LEU A 218 16.03 -12.99 1.05
C LEU A 218 16.39 -14.14 0.11
N VAL A 219 16.56 -15.35 0.66
CA VAL A 219 17.13 -16.52 -0.03
C VAL A 219 16.01 -17.46 -0.48
N PRO A 220 15.79 -17.67 -1.79
CA PRO A 220 14.76 -18.59 -2.28
C PRO A 220 15.08 -20.05 -1.94
N LYS A 221 14.05 -20.86 -1.65
CA LYS A 221 14.23 -22.30 -1.40
C LYS A 221 14.71 -23.09 -2.63
N GLN A 222 14.28 -22.68 -3.82
CA GLN A 222 14.42 -23.46 -5.06
C GLN A 222 15.48 -22.92 -6.03
N HIS A 223 16.07 -21.76 -5.74
CA HIS A 223 17.01 -21.10 -6.65
C HIS A 223 18.22 -20.57 -5.87
N ASN A 224 19.41 -20.94 -6.35
CA ASN A 224 20.68 -20.47 -5.81
C ASN A 224 21.22 -19.28 -6.62
N GLY A 225 22.08 -18.47 -6.01
CA GLY A 225 22.79 -17.38 -6.70
C GLY A 225 21.96 -16.11 -6.94
N ILE A 226 20.78 -16.00 -6.32
CA ILE A 226 19.93 -14.81 -6.39
C ILE A 226 19.35 -14.48 -5.01
N LEU A 227 19.31 -13.19 -4.68
CA LEU A 227 18.72 -12.66 -3.44
C LEU A 227 17.63 -11.64 -3.77
N PHE A 228 16.58 -11.60 -2.96
CA PHE A 228 15.42 -10.72 -3.17
C PHE A 228 15.26 -9.75 -2.01
N PRO A 229 15.69 -8.48 -2.11
CA PRO A 229 15.58 -7.50 -1.01
C PRO A 229 14.21 -6.83 -0.86
N VAL A 230 13.32 -6.96 -1.86
CA VAL A 230 11.98 -6.33 -1.88
C VAL A 230 10.89 -7.38 -1.85
N GLY A 231 10.91 -8.32 -2.81
CA GLY A 231 9.99 -9.46 -2.87
C GLY A 231 10.35 -10.57 -1.90
N ILE A 232 10.65 -10.23 -0.65
CA ILE A 232 11.10 -11.16 0.39
C ILE A 232 10.04 -12.21 0.73
N SER A 233 10.45 -13.29 1.38
CA SER A 233 9.55 -14.28 1.94
C SER A 233 8.85 -13.76 3.20
N SER A 234 7.55 -13.48 3.08
CA SER A 234 6.72 -13.01 4.19
C SER A 234 5.22 -13.32 3.99
N THR A 235 4.47 -13.34 5.08
CA THR A 235 3.00 -13.35 5.05
C THR A 235 2.45 -12.02 4.54
N HIS A 236 1.15 -12.02 4.21
CA HIS A 236 0.41 -10.81 3.84
C HIS A 236 0.43 -9.75 4.94
N VAL A 237 0.28 -10.15 6.20
CA VAL A 237 0.29 -9.21 7.33
C VAL A 237 1.70 -8.69 7.58
N ALA A 238 2.73 -9.54 7.45
CA ALA A 238 4.09 -9.13 7.75
C ALA A 238 4.65 -8.10 6.76
N ILE A 239 4.37 -8.27 5.46
CA ILE A 239 4.87 -7.33 4.45
C ILE A 239 4.34 -5.91 4.67
N CYS A 240 3.18 -5.74 5.30
CA CYS A 240 2.58 -4.44 5.62
C CYS A 240 3.47 -3.55 6.49
N SER A 241 4.29 -4.16 7.32
CA SER A 241 5.26 -3.44 8.16
C SER A 241 6.61 -3.29 7.46
N VAL A 242 7.04 -4.32 6.72
CA VAL A 242 8.38 -4.36 6.11
C VAL A 242 8.53 -3.44 4.90
N ARG A 243 7.43 -3.15 4.18
CA ARG A 243 7.43 -2.45 2.89
C ARG A 243 7.79 -0.95 2.93
N MET A 244 8.53 -0.52 3.95
CA MET A 244 8.99 0.86 4.11
C MET A 244 10.38 1.03 3.49
N GLU A 245 10.62 2.17 2.86
CA GLU A 245 11.86 2.48 2.14
C GLU A 245 13.13 2.32 2.99
N PRO A 246 13.16 2.69 4.30
CA PRO A 246 14.32 2.46 5.14
C PRO A 246 14.65 0.97 5.32
N VAL A 247 13.62 0.13 5.44
CA VAL A 247 13.79 -1.32 5.65
C VAL A 247 14.24 -1.97 4.35
N TRP A 248 13.64 -1.63 3.21
CA TRP A 248 14.10 -2.09 1.89
C TRP A 248 15.53 -1.65 1.58
N SER A 249 15.93 -0.45 2.00
CA SER A 249 17.31 0.02 1.85
C SER A 249 18.28 -0.86 2.66
N ALA A 250 17.94 -1.18 3.91
CA ALA A 250 18.74 -2.07 4.75
C ALA A 250 18.83 -3.50 4.17
N LEU A 251 17.72 -4.05 3.70
CA LEU A 251 17.68 -5.36 3.05
C LEU A 251 18.47 -5.38 1.73
N GLY A 252 18.41 -4.30 0.95
CA GLY A 252 19.20 -4.11 -0.27
C GLY A 252 20.70 -4.09 0.01
N GLN A 253 21.12 -3.34 1.04
CA GLN A 253 22.51 -3.32 1.50
C GLN A 253 22.96 -4.70 1.97
N ALA A 254 22.15 -5.39 2.79
CA ALA A 254 22.44 -6.74 3.24
C ALA A 254 22.60 -7.74 2.08
N ALA A 255 21.69 -7.69 1.10
CA ALA A 255 21.77 -8.52 -0.10
C ALA A 255 23.04 -8.25 -0.91
N GLY A 256 23.42 -6.98 -1.08
CA GLY A 256 24.65 -6.59 -1.77
C GLY A 256 25.91 -7.08 -1.08
N VAL A 257 25.99 -6.92 0.25
CA VAL A 257 27.12 -7.42 1.06
C VAL A 257 27.20 -8.95 0.99
N ALA A 258 26.07 -9.64 1.15
CA ALA A 258 26.03 -11.10 1.07
C ALA A 258 26.47 -11.62 -0.31
N ALA A 259 26.06 -10.94 -1.39
CA ALA A 259 26.51 -11.29 -2.74
C ALA A 259 28.02 -11.11 -2.92
N ALA A 260 28.60 -10.02 -2.40
CA ALA A 260 30.05 -9.80 -2.44
C ALA A 260 30.81 -10.89 -1.65
N LEU A 261 30.37 -11.18 -0.42
CA LEU A 261 30.97 -12.23 0.41
C LEU A 261 30.88 -13.62 -0.24
N ALA A 262 29.78 -13.93 -0.94
CA ALA A 262 29.62 -15.20 -1.64
C ALA A 262 30.55 -15.34 -2.86
N ILE A 263 30.93 -14.23 -3.51
CA ILE A 263 31.91 -14.24 -4.60
C ILE A 263 33.32 -14.49 -4.07
N ASP A 264 33.65 -13.91 -2.92
CA ASP A 264 34.99 -13.98 -2.32
C ASP A 264 35.24 -15.31 -1.59
N ASN A 265 34.24 -15.87 -0.91
CA ASN A 265 34.36 -17.09 -0.10
C ASN A 265 34.02 -18.37 -0.89
N LYS A 266 34.65 -18.57 -2.05
CA LYS A 266 34.45 -19.78 -2.88
C LYS A 266 34.62 -21.09 -2.11
#